data_AF-A0A836RQ68-F1
#
_entry.id   AF-A0A836RQ68-F1
#
_cell.length_a   1.000
_cell.length_b   1.000
_cell.length_c   1.000
_cell.angle_alpha   90.00
_cell.angle_beta   90.00
_cell.angle_gamma   90.00
#
_symmetry.space_group_name_H-M   'P 1'
#
loop_
_entity.id
_entity.type
_entity.pdbx_description
1 polymer ?
#
loop_
_entity_poly.entity_id
_entity_poly.type
_entity_poly.pdbx_seq_one_letter_code
_entity_poly.pdbx_strand_id
1 'polypeptide(L)'
;MRIYPLILLLILTGLFLFSCSESSSSIDDVNKEFIADLDDFKGYQNWTQVDIQYGPDPLLQAAHGTDDGLYRRIYVKNNVQPDNGKYPTGTIILKELRDPDGNLTGALTMLVKRDGGFNPDGNGWEWFMTDTKLETIFTQGDNATAGGGVCASCHSGANVNNNGTDWVFNHPDNREYVAELDDFKDYLNWTKVTTNFGPDPFLQSAHGVSDSLYRNIYFKDDVKAVNGEYLKRTIILKELRDKDGNLAGATTVLVKRGGNFNPDGNGWEWFMVDTELTTVMTRGDNATAGGGACASCHNGANTSSNGMDWVFTQP
;
A
#
# COMPACT_ATOMS: atom_id res chain seq x y z
N MET A 1 31.10 7.24 -83.93
CA MET A 1 29.86 7.88 -83.42
C MET A 1 30.27 8.74 -82.23
N ARG A 2 30.54 10.03 -82.48
CA ARG A 2 29.72 11.23 -82.17
C ARG A 2 29.61 11.51 -80.65
N ILE A 3 30.36 12.50 -80.12
CA ILE A 3 30.01 13.93 -79.83
C ILE A 3 29.67 14.13 -78.33
N TYR A 4 30.45 14.98 -77.65
CA TYR A 4 30.21 15.54 -76.28
C TYR A 4 29.04 16.56 -76.27
N PRO A 5 28.38 16.87 -75.14
CA PRO A 5 28.83 18.01 -74.29
C PRO A 5 28.56 17.81 -72.77
N LEU A 6 29.47 18.20 -71.86
CA LEU A 6 29.53 19.52 -71.20
C LEU A 6 28.15 20.17 -70.94
N ILE A 7 27.58 19.96 -69.75
CA ILE A 7 26.56 20.86 -69.19
C ILE A 7 27.09 21.40 -67.85
N LEU A 8 27.49 22.67 -67.96
CA LEU A 8 27.59 23.68 -66.92
C LEU A 8 26.19 23.89 -66.31
N LEU A 9 26.01 23.75 -64.99
CA LEU A 9 24.86 24.35 -64.31
C LEU A 9 25.29 25.08 -63.03
N LEU A 10 24.82 26.32 -63.03
CA LEU A 10 24.99 27.41 -62.08
C LEU A 10 24.72 27.07 -60.61
N ILE A 11 25.48 27.79 -59.79
CA ILE A 11 25.32 28.10 -58.37
C ILE A 11 23.89 28.58 -58.04
N LEU A 12 23.29 28.06 -56.97
CA LEU A 12 22.38 28.83 -56.12
C LEU A 12 22.68 28.52 -54.64
N THR A 13 23.62 29.29 -54.08
CA THR A 13 23.86 29.42 -52.65
C THR A 13 22.62 29.98 -51.96
N GLY A 14 21.80 29.11 -51.37
CA GLY A 14 20.82 29.50 -50.37
C GLY A 14 21.52 29.72 -49.04
N LEU A 15 21.82 30.98 -48.70
CA LEU A 15 22.08 31.39 -47.32
C LEU A 15 20.82 31.11 -46.50
N PHE A 16 20.80 30.03 -45.73
CA PHE A 16 19.88 29.90 -44.62
C PHE A 16 20.37 30.85 -43.51
N LEU A 17 19.73 32.02 -43.42
CA LEU A 17 19.76 32.81 -42.20
C LEU A 17 19.02 32.01 -41.13
N PHE A 18 19.76 31.31 -40.28
CA PHE A 18 19.26 30.88 -38.99
C PHE A 18 18.93 32.14 -38.18
N SER A 19 17.67 32.54 -38.22
CA SER A 19 17.10 33.43 -37.20
C SER A 19 17.03 32.61 -35.92
N CYS A 20 18.08 32.69 -35.09
CA CYS A 20 17.97 32.39 -33.67
C CYS A 20 16.91 33.32 -33.09
N SER A 21 15.67 32.84 -32.96
CA SER A 21 14.77 33.45 -31.99
C SER A 21 15.42 33.19 -30.63
N GLU A 22 16.05 34.22 -30.06
CA GLU A 22 16.36 34.23 -28.65
C GLU A 22 15.04 34.05 -27.91
N SER A 23 14.77 32.81 -27.51
CA SER A 23 13.81 32.53 -26.47
C SER A 23 14.38 33.18 -25.22
N SER A 24 13.99 34.43 -24.99
CA SER A 24 14.04 35.03 -23.67
C SER A 24 13.21 34.12 -22.76
N SER A 25 13.90 33.21 -22.10
CA SER A 25 13.39 32.50 -20.93
C SER A 25 13.16 33.58 -19.88
N SER A 26 11.94 34.06 -19.82
CA SER A 26 11.45 34.91 -18.73
C SER A 26 11.77 34.19 -17.42
N ILE A 27 12.62 34.81 -16.60
CA ILE A 27 12.98 34.40 -15.24
C ILE A 27 11.80 34.69 -14.29
N ASP A 28 10.58 34.37 -14.71
CA ASP A 28 9.33 34.61 -13.97
C ASP A 28 8.66 33.30 -13.51
N ASP A 29 9.19 32.12 -13.87
CA ASP A 29 8.55 30.82 -13.58
C ASP A 29 9.22 30.05 -12.43
N VAL A 30 9.64 30.75 -11.38
CA VAL A 30 10.25 30.12 -10.18
C VAL A 30 9.29 30.14 -8.98
N ASN A 31 8.08 30.71 -9.11
CA ASN A 31 7.11 30.81 -8.00
C ASN A 31 5.67 30.53 -8.44
N LYS A 32 5.45 29.66 -9.43
CA LYS A 32 4.08 29.23 -9.73
C LYS A 32 3.61 28.28 -8.63
N GLU A 33 2.69 28.77 -7.81
CA GLU A 33 2.04 27.98 -6.76
C GLU A 33 1.49 26.68 -7.33
N PHE A 34 1.74 25.56 -6.64
CA PHE A 34 1.09 24.30 -6.94
C PHE A 34 -0.39 24.36 -6.52
N ILE A 35 -1.30 24.21 -7.49
CA ILE A 35 -2.74 24.15 -7.27
C ILE A 35 -3.23 22.88 -7.96
N ALA A 36 -3.75 21.94 -7.17
CA ALA A 36 -4.24 20.68 -7.72
C ALA A 36 -5.62 20.84 -8.37
N ASP A 37 -5.86 20.03 -9.41
CA ASP A 37 -7.18 19.86 -10.01
C ASP A 37 -7.61 18.38 -10.04
N LEU A 38 -8.75 18.08 -10.67
CA LEU A 38 -9.27 16.71 -10.74
C LEU A 38 -8.34 15.74 -11.48
N ASP A 39 -7.54 16.22 -12.45
CA ASP A 39 -6.63 15.39 -13.20
C ASP A 39 -5.45 14.92 -12.33
N ASP A 40 -5.05 15.71 -11.33
CA ASP A 40 -4.00 15.33 -10.38
C ASP A 40 -4.34 14.09 -9.54
N PHE A 41 -5.63 13.79 -9.38
CA PHE A 41 -6.15 12.65 -8.61
C PHE A 41 -6.43 11.41 -9.47
N LYS A 42 -6.42 11.53 -10.80
CA LYS A 42 -6.71 10.40 -11.69
C LYS A 42 -5.66 9.30 -11.54
N GLY A 43 -6.13 8.05 -11.56
CA GLY A 43 -5.28 6.87 -11.42
C GLY A 43 -4.71 6.66 -10.02
N TYR A 44 -5.30 7.27 -8.98
CA TYR A 44 -4.85 7.11 -7.59
C TYR A 44 -4.79 5.66 -7.12
N GLN A 45 -5.53 4.75 -7.73
CA GLN A 45 -5.50 3.33 -7.41
C GLN A 45 -4.11 2.71 -7.68
N ASN A 46 -3.28 3.36 -8.49
CA ASN A 46 -1.89 2.97 -8.74
C ASN A 46 -0.89 3.65 -7.79
N TRP A 47 -1.35 4.51 -6.87
CA TRP A 47 -0.49 5.12 -5.87
C TRP A 47 -0.20 4.15 -4.73
N THR A 48 0.74 4.52 -3.86
CA THR A 48 1.05 3.73 -2.69
C THR A 48 -0.09 3.79 -1.69
N GLN A 49 -0.75 2.67 -1.43
CA GLN A 49 -1.68 2.54 -0.32
C GLN A 49 -0.88 2.50 1.00
N VAL A 50 -1.11 3.48 1.86
CA VAL A 50 -0.39 3.65 3.14
C VAL A 50 -1.25 3.32 4.34
N ASP A 51 -2.53 2.98 4.17
CA ASP A 51 -3.39 2.53 5.27
C ASP A 51 -4.68 1.87 4.78
N ILE A 52 -5.20 1.00 5.63
CA ILE A 52 -6.59 0.52 5.59
C ILE A 52 -7.19 0.53 6.99
N GLN A 53 -8.38 1.11 7.12
CA GLN A 53 -9.04 1.24 8.42
C GLN A 53 -10.47 0.72 8.33
N TYR A 54 -10.82 -0.24 9.18
CA TYR A 54 -12.15 -0.85 9.25
C TYR A 54 -13.00 -0.18 10.32
N GLY A 55 -14.31 -0.12 10.07
CA GLY A 55 -15.29 0.37 11.03
C GLY A 55 -15.11 1.85 11.38
N PRO A 56 -15.82 2.32 12.42
CA PRO A 56 -15.78 3.70 12.86
C PRO A 56 -14.40 4.05 13.42
N ASP A 57 -13.89 5.22 13.04
CA ASP A 57 -12.68 5.75 13.65
C ASP A 57 -12.99 6.28 15.06
N PRO A 58 -12.33 5.77 16.12
CA PRO A 58 -12.58 6.23 17.49
C PRO A 58 -12.38 7.74 17.68
N LEU A 59 -11.54 8.36 16.85
CA LEU A 59 -11.21 9.78 16.90
C LEU A 59 -12.10 10.63 15.98
N LEU A 60 -12.77 10.05 14.98
CA LEU A 60 -13.38 10.82 13.88
C LEU A 60 -14.90 10.66 13.72
N GLN A 61 -15.56 9.88 14.59
CA GLN A 61 -17.03 9.72 14.64
C GLN A 61 -17.67 9.56 13.23
N ALA A 62 -18.81 10.21 12.98
CA ALA A 62 -19.57 10.12 11.73
C ALA A 62 -18.90 10.76 10.50
N ALA A 63 -17.87 11.58 10.68
CA ALA A 63 -17.36 12.47 9.62
C ALA A 63 -16.65 11.73 8.47
N HIS A 64 -16.25 10.47 8.69
CA HIS A 64 -15.54 9.66 7.69
C HIS A 64 -16.18 8.27 7.46
N GLY A 65 -17.46 8.13 7.83
CA GLY A 65 -18.24 6.88 7.74
C GLY A 65 -18.82 6.48 9.10
N THR A 66 -20.12 6.19 9.16
CA THR A 66 -20.86 5.86 10.41
C THR A 66 -21.15 4.38 10.59
N ASP A 67 -20.86 3.57 9.59
CA ASP A 67 -21.31 2.18 9.54
C ASP A 67 -20.12 1.24 9.77
N ASP A 68 -20.29 0.31 10.71
CA ASP A 68 -19.32 -0.69 11.14
C ASP A 68 -18.87 -1.62 9.99
N GLY A 69 -19.66 -1.69 8.90
CA GLY A 69 -19.29 -2.46 7.71
C GLY A 69 -18.35 -1.75 6.74
N LEU A 70 -18.19 -0.42 6.83
CA LEU A 70 -17.37 0.31 5.88
C LEU A 70 -15.88 0.23 6.23
N TYR A 71 -15.04 0.32 5.21
CA TYR A 71 -13.60 0.47 5.40
C TYR A 71 -13.02 1.56 4.51
N ARG A 72 -11.89 2.12 4.95
CA ARG A 72 -11.22 3.26 4.34
C ARG A 72 -9.87 2.82 3.83
N ARG A 73 -9.48 3.26 2.63
CA ARG A 73 -8.10 3.09 2.13
C ARG A 73 -7.49 4.45 1.89
N ILE A 74 -6.23 4.58 2.30
CA ILE A 74 -5.49 5.83 2.21
C ILE A 74 -4.32 5.61 1.26
N TYR A 75 -4.17 6.52 0.30
CA TYR A 75 -3.18 6.50 -0.76
C TYR A 75 -2.33 7.76 -0.72
N VAL A 76 -1.04 7.64 -1.02
CA VAL A 76 -0.10 8.77 -1.14
C VAL A 76 0.55 8.73 -2.52
N LYS A 77 0.40 9.81 -3.28
CA LYS A 77 1.03 9.96 -4.61
C LYS A 77 2.55 9.91 -4.45
N ASN A 78 3.21 9.08 -5.25
CA ASN A 78 4.67 8.90 -5.27
C ASN A 78 5.31 8.48 -3.91
N ASN A 79 4.52 7.92 -2.97
CA ASN A 79 5.00 7.49 -1.65
C ASN A 79 5.78 8.56 -0.88
N VAL A 80 5.42 9.84 -1.05
CA VAL A 80 6.12 10.95 -0.40
C VAL A 80 5.99 10.82 1.11
N GLN A 81 7.10 10.99 1.82
CA GLN A 81 7.18 10.97 3.27
C GLN A 81 7.51 12.37 3.80
N PRO A 82 7.11 12.69 5.05
CA PRO A 82 7.47 13.96 5.65
C PRO A 82 8.97 14.00 5.92
N ASP A 83 9.63 15.08 5.51
CA ASP A 83 11.02 15.38 5.85
C ASP A 83 11.05 16.39 7.00
N ASN A 84 11.79 16.06 8.07
CA ASN A 84 11.83 16.84 9.31
C ASN A 84 10.43 17.22 9.84
N GLY A 85 9.50 16.28 9.76
CA GLY A 85 8.13 16.44 10.25
C GLY A 85 7.21 17.27 9.35
N LYS A 86 7.61 17.60 8.11
CA LYS A 86 6.77 18.33 7.14
C LYS A 86 6.73 17.62 5.80
N TYR A 87 5.54 17.57 5.19
CA TYR A 87 5.39 17.11 3.82
C TYR A 87 5.83 18.21 2.84
N PRO A 88 6.52 17.86 1.75
CA PRO A 88 6.88 18.84 0.72
C PRO A 88 5.64 19.30 -0.05
N THR A 89 5.71 20.53 -0.59
CA THR A 89 4.75 21.03 -1.58
C THR A 89 4.54 20.03 -2.70
N GLY A 90 3.29 19.88 -3.15
CA GLY A 90 2.89 18.92 -4.18
C GLY A 90 2.54 17.54 -3.62
N THR A 91 2.66 17.32 -2.31
CA THR A 91 2.17 16.09 -1.67
C THR A 91 0.65 15.99 -1.85
N ILE A 92 0.19 14.83 -2.30
CA ILE A 92 -1.24 14.50 -2.41
C ILE A 92 -1.51 13.21 -1.64
N ILE A 93 -2.48 13.28 -0.74
CA ILE A 93 -3.00 12.14 0.02
C ILE A 93 -4.48 12.01 -0.31
N LEU A 94 -4.91 10.82 -0.68
CA LEU A 94 -6.30 10.52 -1.02
C LEU A 94 -6.83 9.41 -0.13
N LYS A 95 -8.07 9.57 0.33
CA LYS A 95 -8.80 8.56 1.08
C LYS A 95 -10.09 8.22 0.34
N GLU A 96 -10.30 6.93 0.13
CA GLU A 96 -11.55 6.36 -0.35
C GLU A 96 -12.28 5.60 0.76
N LEU A 97 -13.59 5.46 0.61
CA LEU A 97 -14.46 4.69 1.48
C LEU A 97 -15.09 3.56 0.66
N ARG A 98 -15.16 2.35 1.23
CA ARG A 98 -15.68 1.15 0.59
C ARG A 98 -16.65 0.40 1.48
N ASP A 99 -17.60 -0.28 0.85
CA ASP A 99 -18.52 -1.22 1.50
C ASP A 99 -17.85 -2.60 1.75
N PRO A 100 -18.47 -3.53 2.51
CA PRO A 100 -17.91 -4.86 2.75
C PRO A 100 -17.62 -5.69 1.49
N ASP A 101 -18.34 -5.42 0.40
CA ASP A 101 -18.16 -6.09 -0.89
C ASP A 101 -17.02 -5.46 -1.72
N GLY A 102 -16.43 -4.37 -1.21
CA GLY A 102 -15.31 -3.67 -1.81
C GLY A 102 -15.70 -2.63 -2.86
N ASN A 103 -16.98 -2.26 -2.99
CA ASN A 103 -17.39 -1.18 -3.88
C ASN A 103 -17.07 0.18 -3.27
N LEU A 104 -16.69 1.14 -4.11
CA LEU A 104 -16.56 2.54 -3.71
C LEU A 104 -17.90 3.09 -3.25
N THR A 105 -17.90 3.76 -2.10
CA THR A 105 -19.08 4.43 -1.54
C THR A 105 -18.71 5.78 -0.93
N GLY A 106 -19.68 6.67 -0.77
CA GLY A 106 -19.46 8.02 -0.24
C GLY A 106 -18.65 8.92 -1.17
N ALA A 107 -17.95 9.91 -0.59
CA ALA A 107 -17.08 10.84 -1.31
C ALA A 107 -15.62 10.37 -1.23
N LEU A 108 -14.84 10.65 -2.27
CA LEU A 108 -13.38 10.65 -2.14
C LEU A 108 -12.97 11.91 -1.39
N THR A 109 -11.98 11.80 -0.51
CA THR A 109 -11.46 12.93 0.27
C THR A 109 -9.96 13.05 0.10
N MET A 110 -9.44 14.26 -0.11
CA MET A 110 -8.02 14.46 -0.40
C MET A 110 -7.44 15.61 0.42
N LEU A 111 -6.14 15.49 0.71
CA LEU A 111 -5.30 16.56 1.23
C LEU A 111 -4.22 16.87 0.20
N VAL A 112 -4.01 18.16 -0.08
CA VAL A 112 -3.00 18.64 -1.01
C VAL A 112 -2.12 19.69 -0.34
N LYS A 113 -0.80 19.49 -0.38
CA LYS A 113 0.18 20.43 0.17
C LYS A 113 0.52 21.50 -0.87
N ARG A 114 0.10 22.73 -0.63
CA ARG A 114 0.37 23.91 -1.46
C ARG A 114 1.57 24.71 -0.95
N ASP A 115 2.03 25.61 -1.79
CA ASP A 115 3.03 26.63 -1.48
C ASP A 115 2.37 28.03 -1.53
N GLY A 116 3.14 29.09 -1.76
CA GLY A 116 2.63 30.43 -2.04
C GLY A 116 1.96 31.11 -0.85
N GLY A 117 2.12 30.56 0.36
CA GLY A 117 1.47 31.06 1.58
C GLY A 117 0.00 30.70 1.70
N PHE A 118 -0.52 29.76 0.90
CA PHE A 118 -1.87 29.21 1.11
C PHE A 118 -2.02 28.68 2.53
N ASN A 119 -3.19 28.91 3.14
CA ASN A 119 -3.56 28.39 4.46
C ASN A 119 -2.41 28.35 5.50
N PRO A 120 -1.88 29.51 5.92
CA PRO A 120 -0.72 29.55 6.81
C PRO A 120 -0.99 28.85 8.15
N ASP A 121 -2.24 28.91 8.64
CA ASP A 121 -2.66 28.26 9.88
C ASP A 121 -2.72 26.74 9.73
N GLY A 122 -3.17 26.23 8.57
CA GLY A 122 -3.13 24.82 8.21
C GLY A 122 -1.84 24.37 7.52
N ASN A 123 -0.74 25.11 7.70
CA ASN A 123 0.57 24.85 7.09
C ASN A 123 0.50 24.51 5.59
N GLY A 124 -0.27 25.23 4.78
CA GLY A 124 -0.33 25.00 3.33
C GLY A 124 -1.21 23.84 2.87
N TRP A 125 -1.95 23.17 3.76
CA TRP A 125 -2.87 22.12 3.34
C TRP A 125 -4.18 22.68 2.77
N GLU A 126 -4.63 22.09 1.67
CA GLU A 126 -5.95 22.25 1.07
C GLU A 126 -6.69 20.91 1.15
N TRP A 127 -7.98 20.96 1.46
CA TRP A 127 -8.85 19.78 1.52
C TRP A 127 -9.80 19.75 0.33
N PHE A 128 -10.05 18.55 -0.19
CA PHE A 128 -11.00 18.31 -1.26
C PHE A 128 -11.97 17.21 -0.86
N MET A 129 -13.20 17.30 -1.39
CA MET A 129 -14.05 16.13 -1.54
C MET A 129 -14.69 16.11 -2.92
N THR A 130 -14.80 14.90 -3.49
CA THR A 130 -15.38 14.69 -4.81
C THR A 130 -16.36 13.53 -4.81
N ASP A 131 -17.08 13.37 -5.92
CA ASP A 131 -17.69 12.08 -6.22
C ASP A 131 -16.63 10.98 -6.41
N THR A 132 -17.09 9.72 -6.49
CA THR A 132 -16.23 8.54 -6.67
C THR A 132 -15.63 8.43 -8.07
N LYS A 133 -16.08 9.26 -9.02
CA LYS A 133 -15.61 9.26 -10.40
C LYS A 133 -14.56 10.33 -10.69
N LEU A 134 -14.29 11.22 -9.72
CA LEU A 134 -13.47 12.41 -9.89
C LEU A 134 -13.99 13.32 -11.02
N GLU A 135 -15.31 13.44 -11.14
CA GLU A 135 -15.97 14.30 -12.13
C GLU A 135 -16.45 15.62 -11.49
N THR A 136 -16.78 15.60 -10.20
CA THR A 136 -17.35 16.73 -9.48
C THR A 136 -16.62 16.99 -8.17
N ILE A 137 -16.22 18.25 -7.91
CA ILE A 137 -15.75 18.71 -6.60
C ILE A 137 -16.96 19.18 -5.79
N PHE A 138 -17.20 18.53 -4.65
CA PHE A 138 -18.23 18.94 -3.68
C PHE A 138 -17.74 20.07 -2.78
N THR A 139 -16.48 20.01 -2.37
CA THR A 139 -15.84 21.06 -1.56
C THR A 139 -14.34 21.10 -1.82
N GLN A 140 -13.76 22.29 -1.72
CA GLN A 140 -12.34 22.56 -1.87
C GLN A 140 -11.99 23.81 -1.05
N GLY A 141 -10.82 23.83 -0.41
CA GLY A 141 -10.27 25.04 0.22
C GLY A 141 -9.47 24.76 1.49
N ASP A 142 -9.05 25.83 2.15
CA ASP A 142 -8.30 25.86 3.43
C ASP A 142 -9.12 25.39 4.64
N ASN A 143 -10.42 25.27 4.45
CA ASN A 143 -11.34 24.75 5.44
C ASN A 143 -12.60 24.17 4.76
N ALA A 144 -12.39 23.35 3.74
CA ALA A 144 -13.45 22.76 2.94
C ALA A 144 -14.51 22.08 3.84
N THR A 145 -15.74 22.58 3.85
CA THR A 145 -16.78 22.08 4.75
C THR A 145 -17.61 20.97 4.10
N ALA A 146 -17.48 19.76 4.63
CA ALA A 146 -18.40 18.65 4.38
C ALA A 146 -19.56 18.72 5.39
N GLY A 147 -20.77 19.06 4.96
CA GLY A 147 -21.95 18.96 5.84
C GLY A 147 -21.86 19.70 7.20
N GLY A 148 -21.05 20.76 7.30
CA GLY A 148 -20.86 21.54 8.54
C GLY A 148 -19.61 21.19 9.38
N GLY A 149 -18.75 20.26 8.94
CA GLY A 149 -17.47 19.94 9.59
C GLY A 149 -16.27 20.66 8.97
N VAL A 150 -15.32 21.09 9.81
CA VAL A 150 -14.10 21.88 9.49
C VAL A 150 -12.92 20.89 9.39
N CYS A 151 -12.60 20.37 8.18
CA CYS A 151 -11.55 19.34 8.00
C CYS A 151 -10.24 19.72 8.70
N ALA A 152 -9.85 20.98 8.60
CA ALA A 152 -8.69 21.53 9.29
C ALA A 152 -8.77 21.32 10.81
N SER A 153 -9.88 21.65 11.47
CA SER A 153 -10.00 21.54 12.94
C SER A 153 -9.70 20.14 13.44
N CYS A 154 -10.25 19.10 12.81
CA CYS A 154 -9.95 17.72 13.18
C CYS A 154 -8.48 17.36 12.85
N HIS A 155 -8.01 17.71 11.65
CA HIS A 155 -6.65 17.40 11.22
C HIS A 155 -5.56 18.13 12.00
N SER A 156 -5.87 19.25 12.67
CA SER A 156 -4.96 19.89 13.62
C SER A 156 -4.57 18.95 14.77
N GLY A 157 -5.44 17.99 15.10
CA GLY A 157 -5.21 16.94 16.09
C GLY A 157 -4.09 15.97 15.73
N ALA A 158 -3.67 15.90 14.45
CA ALA A 158 -2.49 15.14 14.04
C ALA A 158 -1.19 15.74 14.62
N ASN A 159 -1.17 17.05 14.89
CA ASN A 159 0.01 17.76 15.38
C ASN A 159 0.19 17.66 16.91
N VAL A 160 -0.69 16.96 17.62
CA VAL A 160 -0.61 16.79 19.08
C VAL A 160 -0.42 15.32 19.46
N ASN A 161 0.17 15.08 20.64
CA ASN A 161 0.26 13.76 21.27
C ASN A 161 0.85 12.63 20.39
N ASN A 162 1.71 12.97 19.43
CA ASN A 162 2.29 12.00 18.49
C ASN A 162 1.23 11.23 17.68
N ASN A 163 0.08 11.86 17.40
CA ASN A 163 -1.02 11.29 16.62
C ASN A 163 -0.78 11.33 15.10
N GLY A 164 0.26 12.02 14.65
CA GLY A 164 0.52 12.30 13.25
C GLY A 164 1.66 13.30 13.09
N THR A 165 1.78 13.85 11.90
CA THR A 165 2.68 14.97 11.61
C THR A 165 2.09 15.80 10.49
N ASP A 166 2.31 17.11 10.58
CA ASP A 166 1.92 18.08 9.54
C ASP A 166 0.49 17.86 9.02
N TRP A 167 -0.49 17.89 9.92
CA TRP A 167 -1.93 17.74 9.63
C TRP A 167 -2.35 16.38 9.04
N VAL A 168 -1.43 15.42 8.94
CA VAL A 168 -1.67 14.06 8.48
C VAL A 168 -1.56 13.12 9.67
N PHE A 169 -2.65 12.40 9.99
CA PHE A 169 -2.64 11.41 11.06
C PHE A 169 -1.66 10.28 10.76
N ASN A 170 -1.11 9.69 11.81
CA ASN A 170 -0.24 8.54 11.69
C ASN A 170 -1.00 7.39 11.05
N HIS A 171 -0.55 7.03 9.86
CA HIS A 171 -0.98 5.83 9.18
C HIS A 171 -0.01 4.72 9.56
N PRO A 172 -0.46 3.71 10.36
CA PRO A 172 0.40 2.62 10.83
C PRO A 172 1.11 1.91 9.67
N ASP A 173 0.51 2.00 8.49
CA ASP A 173 0.94 1.37 7.26
C ASP A 173 1.73 2.29 6.31
N ASN A 174 2.38 3.36 6.78
CA ASN A 174 3.42 4.04 5.97
C ASN A 174 4.84 3.48 6.17
N ARG A 175 5.07 2.70 7.25
CA ARG A 175 6.35 2.03 7.52
C ARG A 175 6.27 0.55 7.19
N GLU A 176 7.39 -0.02 6.77
CA GLU A 176 7.57 -1.47 6.73
C GLU A 176 7.20 -2.06 8.10
N TYR A 177 6.32 -3.05 8.11
CA TYR A 177 5.98 -3.77 9.34
C TYR A 177 7.04 -4.83 9.58
N VAL A 178 7.59 -4.87 10.80
CA VAL A 178 8.57 -5.88 11.22
C VAL A 178 7.97 -6.61 12.40
N ALA A 179 7.56 -7.86 12.18
CA ALA A 179 6.98 -8.66 13.24
C ALA A 179 8.06 -9.19 14.19
N GLU A 180 7.71 -9.23 15.47
CA GLU A 180 8.48 -9.82 16.55
C GLU A 180 7.73 -11.02 17.15
N LEU A 181 8.40 -11.84 17.96
CA LEU A 181 7.76 -13.03 18.57
C LEU A 181 6.51 -12.68 19.40
N ASP A 182 6.50 -11.50 20.02
CA ASP A 182 5.36 -10.97 20.76
C ASP A 182 4.09 -10.79 19.91
N ASP A 183 4.23 -10.61 18.58
CA ASP A 183 3.10 -10.49 17.67
C ASP A 183 2.34 -11.81 17.45
N PHE A 184 2.94 -12.94 17.84
CA PHE A 184 2.43 -14.30 17.60
C PHE A 184 1.92 -15.01 18.87
N LYS A 185 2.30 -14.52 20.06
CA LYS A 185 2.12 -15.25 21.33
C LYS A 185 0.69 -15.61 21.69
N ASP A 186 -0.28 -14.89 21.14
CA ASP A 186 -1.71 -15.06 21.42
C ASP A 186 -2.48 -15.73 20.26
N TYR A 187 -1.78 -16.40 19.33
CA TYR A 187 -2.40 -16.97 18.12
C TYR A 187 -3.55 -17.93 18.37
N LEU A 188 -3.61 -18.56 19.55
CA LEU A 188 -4.72 -19.43 19.93
C LEU A 188 -6.05 -18.67 20.09
N ASN A 189 -6.01 -17.34 20.21
CA ASN A 189 -7.18 -16.47 20.21
C ASN A 189 -7.57 -15.99 18.80
N TRP A 190 -6.75 -16.28 17.79
CA TRP A 190 -7.00 -15.86 16.41
C TRP A 190 -8.03 -16.77 15.73
N THR A 191 -8.52 -16.33 14.58
CA THR A 191 -9.43 -17.12 13.76
C THR A 191 -8.69 -18.32 13.17
N LYS A 192 -9.08 -19.53 13.59
CA LYS A 192 -8.64 -20.78 12.96
C LYS A 192 -9.43 -21.00 11.69
N VAL A 193 -8.79 -20.82 10.54
CA VAL A 193 -9.45 -20.89 9.22
C VAL A 193 -9.65 -22.33 8.77
N THR A 194 -8.68 -23.22 9.03
CA THR A 194 -8.80 -24.62 8.64
C THR A 194 -7.94 -25.55 9.48
N THR A 195 -8.23 -26.85 9.36
CA THR A 195 -7.46 -27.96 9.92
C THR A 195 -7.30 -29.03 8.85
N ASN A 196 -6.08 -29.21 8.35
CA ASN A 196 -5.78 -30.19 7.30
C ASN A 196 -5.02 -31.38 7.90
N PHE A 197 -5.44 -32.60 7.57
CA PHE A 197 -4.77 -33.84 7.98
C PHE A 197 -4.13 -34.55 6.78
N GLY A 198 -3.02 -35.25 7.00
CA GLY A 198 -2.38 -36.08 5.98
C GLY A 198 -1.37 -35.32 5.11
N PRO A 199 -0.78 -35.96 4.09
CA PRO A 199 0.12 -35.28 3.16
C PRO A 199 -0.65 -34.21 2.40
N ASP A 200 -0.10 -33.00 2.34
CA ASP A 200 -0.63 -32.00 1.42
C ASP A 200 0.00 -32.23 0.03
N PRO A 201 -0.81 -32.47 -1.03
CA PRO A 201 -0.30 -32.77 -2.36
C PRO A 201 0.58 -31.66 -2.94
N PHE A 202 0.54 -30.45 -2.39
CA PHE A 202 1.34 -29.30 -2.79
C PHE A 202 2.59 -29.08 -1.92
N LEU A 203 2.69 -29.69 -0.73
CA LEU A 203 3.70 -29.30 0.28
C LEU A 203 4.89 -30.25 0.46
N GLN A 204 4.96 -31.36 -0.29
CA GLN A 204 6.05 -32.35 -0.26
C GLN A 204 6.61 -32.59 1.17
N SER A 205 7.92 -32.74 1.33
CA SER A 205 8.60 -32.96 2.63
C SER A 205 8.85 -31.69 3.45
N ALA A 206 8.57 -30.50 2.90
CA ALA A 206 9.00 -29.21 3.47
C ALA A 206 8.18 -28.75 4.69
N HIS A 207 7.01 -29.35 4.93
CA HIS A 207 6.07 -28.93 5.99
C HIS A 207 5.69 -30.04 6.98
N GLY A 208 6.59 -31.02 7.14
CA GLY A 208 6.42 -32.19 8.00
C GLY A 208 6.53 -33.47 7.19
N VAL A 209 7.53 -34.29 7.49
CA VAL A 209 7.87 -35.52 6.73
C VAL A 209 6.99 -36.73 7.05
N SER A 210 5.86 -36.53 7.74
CA SER A 210 4.96 -37.62 8.11
C SER A 210 3.50 -37.29 7.86
N ASP A 211 2.81 -38.19 7.17
CA ASP A 211 1.37 -38.19 6.85
C ASP A 211 0.44 -38.24 8.08
N SER A 212 0.99 -38.11 9.29
CA SER A 212 0.29 -38.26 10.57
C SER A 212 0.11 -36.96 11.34
N LEU A 213 0.32 -35.80 10.70
CA LEU A 213 0.21 -34.49 11.35
C LEU A 213 -1.04 -33.71 10.88
N TYR A 214 -1.63 -33.00 11.83
CA TYR A 214 -2.63 -31.96 11.61
C TYR A 214 -1.93 -30.61 11.39
N ARG A 215 -2.37 -29.87 10.38
CA ARG A 215 -1.97 -28.49 10.08
C ARG A 215 -3.12 -27.57 10.44
N ASN A 216 -2.98 -26.79 11.50
CA ASN A 216 -3.96 -25.75 11.82
C ASN A 216 -3.43 -24.42 11.30
N ILE A 217 -4.28 -23.70 10.56
CA ILE A 217 -3.94 -22.38 10.02
C ILE A 217 -4.79 -21.33 10.69
N TYR A 218 -4.13 -20.29 11.18
CA TYR A 218 -4.71 -19.18 11.91
C TYR A 218 -4.44 -17.88 11.17
N PHE A 219 -5.46 -17.02 11.12
CA PHE A 219 -5.37 -15.67 10.58
C PHE A 219 -5.63 -14.69 11.72
N LYS A 220 -4.69 -13.79 11.96
CA LYS A 220 -4.88 -12.69 12.89
C LYS A 220 -5.99 -11.78 12.37
N ASP A 221 -6.89 -11.35 13.25
CA ASP A 221 -7.96 -10.38 12.97
C ASP A 221 -8.92 -10.72 11.80
N ASP A 222 -9.08 -12.02 11.47
CA ASP A 222 -9.95 -12.49 10.35
C ASP A 222 -9.67 -11.79 9.00
N VAL A 223 -8.41 -11.43 8.76
CA VAL A 223 -8.02 -10.70 7.54
C VAL A 223 -8.31 -11.50 6.27
N LYS A 224 -8.85 -10.80 5.26
CA LYS A 224 -9.15 -11.35 3.94
C LYS A 224 -8.37 -10.59 2.88
N ALA A 225 -7.97 -11.30 1.83
CA ALA A 225 -7.41 -10.65 0.65
C ALA A 225 -8.47 -9.76 0.01
N VAL A 226 -8.06 -8.59 -0.47
CA VAL A 226 -8.92 -7.66 -1.19
C VAL A 226 -8.33 -7.43 -2.56
N ASN A 227 -9.11 -7.70 -3.61
CA ASN A 227 -8.65 -7.72 -5.01
C ASN A 227 -7.46 -8.66 -5.24
N GLY A 228 -7.44 -9.80 -4.54
CA GLY A 228 -6.41 -10.82 -4.69
C GLY A 228 -5.12 -10.58 -3.90
N GLU A 229 -5.05 -9.52 -3.08
CA GLU A 229 -3.87 -9.22 -2.26
C GLU A 229 -4.20 -9.10 -0.77
N TYR A 230 -3.32 -9.64 0.07
CA TYR A 230 -3.35 -9.41 1.50
C TYR A 230 -2.66 -8.10 1.85
N LEU A 231 -3.22 -7.45 2.85
CA LEU A 231 -2.76 -6.16 3.30
C LEU A 231 -1.55 -6.32 4.19
N LYS A 232 -0.75 -5.26 4.27
CA LYS A 232 0.35 -5.20 5.23
C LYS A 232 -0.17 -5.50 6.66
N ARG A 233 0.71 -6.10 7.48
CA ARG A 233 0.43 -6.63 8.82
C ARG A 233 -0.49 -7.84 8.84
N THR A 234 -0.88 -8.38 7.69
CA THR A 234 -1.46 -9.72 7.65
C THR A 234 -0.44 -10.70 8.24
N ILE A 235 -0.88 -11.42 9.28
CA ILE A 235 -0.12 -12.50 9.91
C ILE A 235 -0.92 -13.78 9.78
N ILE A 236 -0.29 -14.77 9.14
CA ILE A 236 -0.84 -16.10 8.98
C ILE A 236 0.10 -17.05 9.69
N LEU A 237 -0.42 -17.80 10.64
CA LEU A 237 0.35 -18.76 11.42
C LEU A 237 -0.14 -20.17 11.11
N LYS A 238 0.81 -21.08 10.87
CA LYS A 238 0.56 -22.51 10.76
C LYS A 238 1.32 -23.25 11.83
N GLU A 239 0.58 -23.99 12.65
CA GLU A 239 1.15 -24.96 13.59
C GLU A 239 0.94 -26.38 13.07
N LEU A 240 1.78 -27.30 13.56
CA LEU A 240 1.67 -28.73 13.33
C LEU A 240 1.31 -29.42 14.64
N ARG A 241 0.37 -30.37 14.59
CA ARG A 241 0.00 -31.21 15.74
C ARG A 241 0.01 -32.69 15.38
N ASP A 242 0.39 -33.54 16.34
CA ASP A 242 0.24 -34.99 16.20
C ASP A 242 -1.23 -35.42 16.39
N LYS A 243 -1.50 -36.72 16.25
CA LYS A 243 -2.82 -37.32 16.43
C LYS A 243 -3.40 -37.20 17.85
N ASP A 244 -2.55 -36.95 18.83
CA ASP A 244 -2.92 -36.80 20.23
C ASP A 244 -3.11 -35.31 20.59
N GLY A 245 -2.88 -34.41 19.62
CA GLY A 245 -3.06 -32.97 19.73
C GLY A 245 -1.82 -32.22 20.23
N ASN A 246 -0.69 -32.89 20.43
CA ASN A 246 0.55 -32.23 20.88
C ASN A 246 1.18 -31.45 19.73
N LEU A 247 1.83 -30.33 20.03
CA LEU A 247 2.61 -29.58 19.03
C LEU A 247 3.75 -30.45 18.48
N ALA A 248 3.92 -30.43 17.17
CA ALA A 248 4.82 -31.33 16.45
C ALA A 248 5.70 -30.56 15.45
N GLY A 249 6.84 -30.07 15.90
CA GLY A 249 7.83 -29.37 15.06
C GLY A 249 7.66 -27.85 15.04
N ALA A 250 8.34 -27.18 14.12
CA ALA A 250 8.34 -25.72 14.03
C ALA A 250 6.97 -25.16 13.69
N THR A 251 6.62 -24.03 14.31
CA THR A 251 5.53 -23.17 13.85
C THR A 251 6.05 -22.30 12.71
N THR A 252 5.31 -22.22 11.61
CA THR A 252 5.66 -21.37 10.46
C THR A 252 4.73 -20.17 10.41
N VAL A 253 5.28 -18.98 10.19
CA VAL A 253 4.50 -17.73 10.11
C VAL A 253 4.80 -17.03 8.79
N LEU A 254 3.76 -16.51 8.16
CA LEU A 254 3.85 -15.57 7.04
C LEU A 254 3.41 -14.19 7.53
N VAL A 255 4.23 -13.17 7.25
CA VAL A 255 3.94 -11.79 7.61
C VAL A 255 4.03 -10.92 6.37
N LYS A 256 2.97 -10.17 6.07
CA LYS A 256 2.99 -9.17 5.02
C LYS A 256 3.62 -7.89 5.57
N ARG A 257 4.89 -7.63 5.30
CA ARG A 257 5.62 -6.43 5.76
C ARG A 257 5.32 -5.18 4.95
N GLY A 258 5.00 -5.34 3.67
CA GLY A 258 4.89 -4.26 2.68
C GLY A 258 6.17 -3.42 2.55
N GLY A 259 6.04 -2.20 2.02
CA GLY A 259 7.21 -1.34 1.77
C GLY A 259 8.12 -1.89 0.67
N ASN A 260 9.43 -1.76 0.85
CA ASN A 260 10.45 -2.24 -0.11
C ASN A 260 11.02 -3.63 0.25
N PHE A 261 10.52 -4.27 1.30
CA PHE A 261 10.93 -5.62 1.65
C PHE A 261 10.48 -6.60 0.57
N ASN A 262 11.34 -7.56 0.22
CA ASN A 262 11.02 -8.67 -0.68
C ASN A 262 10.10 -8.29 -1.86
N PRO A 263 10.55 -7.41 -2.76
CA PRO A 263 9.70 -6.93 -3.86
C PRO A 263 9.21 -8.07 -4.76
N ASP A 264 10.03 -9.11 -4.94
CA ASP A 264 9.67 -10.29 -5.73
C ASP A 264 8.59 -11.13 -5.04
N GLY A 265 8.61 -11.23 -3.72
CA GLY A 265 7.60 -11.90 -2.91
C GLY A 265 6.50 -10.98 -2.40
N ASN A 266 6.23 -9.87 -3.09
CA ASN A 266 5.20 -8.88 -2.74
C ASN A 266 5.23 -8.46 -1.26
N GLY A 267 6.41 -8.28 -0.65
CA GLY A 267 6.53 -7.86 0.75
C GLY A 267 6.21 -8.92 1.79
N TRP A 268 6.12 -10.20 1.43
CA TRP A 268 6.00 -11.30 2.40
C TRP A 268 7.34 -11.65 3.04
N GLU A 269 7.31 -11.90 4.35
CA GLU A 269 8.39 -12.51 5.13
C GLU A 269 7.91 -13.82 5.71
N TRP A 270 8.81 -14.82 5.74
CA TRP A 270 8.55 -16.12 6.34
C TRP A 270 9.36 -16.26 7.61
N PHE A 271 8.75 -16.88 8.62
CA PHE A 271 9.39 -17.25 9.87
C PHE A 271 9.24 -18.75 10.10
N MET A 272 10.27 -19.35 10.68
CA MET A 272 10.11 -20.57 11.47
C MET A 272 10.48 -20.27 12.90
N VAL A 273 9.56 -20.57 13.81
CA VAL A 273 9.71 -20.35 15.24
C VAL A 273 9.50 -21.68 15.96
N ASP A 274 10.15 -21.85 17.11
CA ASP A 274 9.96 -23.03 17.94
C ASP A 274 8.51 -23.16 18.44
N THR A 275 8.16 -24.32 18.99
CA THR A 275 6.78 -24.61 19.45
C THR A 275 6.31 -23.67 20.56
N GLU A 276 7.25 -23.15 21.36
CA GLU A 276 6.98 -22.26 22.48
C GLU A 276 6.96 -20.77 22.08
N LEU A 277 7.23 -20.45 20.80
CA LEU A 277 7.32 -19.08 20.29
C LEU A 277 8.37 -18.23 21.03
N THR A 278 9.45 -18.83 21.48
CA THR A 278 10.54 -18.16 22.20
C THR A 278 11.75 -17.87 21.33
N THR A 279 11.89 -18.58 20.20
CA THR A 279 13.08 -18.50 19.35
C THR A 279 12.69 -18.48 17.87
N VAL A 280 13.20 -17.50 17.13
CA VAL A 280 13.18 -17.50 15.67
C VAL A 280 14.33 -18.39 15.17
N MET A 281 13.98 -19.52 14.57
CA MET A 281 14.97 -20.46 13.98
C MET A 281 15.47 -19.97 12.62
N THR A 282 14.58 -19.37 11.82
CA THR A 282 14.94 -18.66 10.58
C THR A 282 13.87 -17.63 10.25
N ARG A 283 14.28 -16.55 9.58
CA ARG A 283 13.37 -15.54 9.03
C ARG A 283 13.96 -14.88 7.79
N GLY A 284 13.10 -14.35 6.93
CA GLY A 284 13.50 -13.52 5.81
C GLY A 284 12.59 -13.64 4.60
N ASP A 285 12.99 -12.98 3.51
CA ASP A 285 12.36 -12.98 2.19
C ASP A 285 12.39 -14.36 1.50
N ASN A 286 13.26 -15.25 1.95
CA ASN A 286 13.36 -16.60 1.45
C ASN A 286 13.88 -17.55 2.53
N ALA A 287 13.26 -17.50 3.72
CA ALA A 287 13.60 -18.39 4.84
C ALA A 287 13.62 -19.86 4.36
N THR A 288 14.63 -20.62 4.76
CA THR A 288 14.84 -21.99 4.26
C THR A 288 14.50 -23.04 5.31
N ALA A 289 13.79 -24.09 4.88
CA ALA A 289 13.45 -25.25 5.69
C ALA A 289 13.79 -26.53 4.93
N GLY A 290 14.59 -27.42 5.52
CA GLY A 290 14.73 -28.81 5.05
C GLY A 290 15.10 -29.01 3.57
N GLY A 291 15.80 -28.07 2.93
CA GLY A 291 16.31 -28.20 1.56
C GLY A 291 15.68 -27.27 0.51
N GLY A 292 14.70 -26.44 0.88
CA GLY A 292 14.08 -25.46 -0.01
C GLY A 292 13.75 -24.15 0.70
N ALA A 293 13.46 -23.12 -0.07
CA ALA A 293 13.21 -21.77 0.42
C ALA A 293 11.72 -21.42 0.26
N CYS A 294 11.10 -20.88 1.33
CA CYS A 294 9.65 -20.77 1.44
C CYS A 294 9.03 -19.97 0.29
N ALA A 295 9.67 -18.88 -0.14
CA ALA A 295 9.15 -18.06 -1.25
C ALA A 295 9.05 -18.90 -2.53
N SER A 296 10.06 -19.71 -2.86
CA SER A 296 10.02 -20.52 -4.09
C SER A 296 8.78 -21.42 -4.19
N CYS A 297 8.34 -22.01 -3.08
CA CYS A 297 7.13 -22.83 -3.05
C CYS A 297 5.86 -21.97 -3.06
N HIS A 298 5.85 -20.90 -2.26
CA HIS A 298 4.70 -20.01 -2.14
C HIS A 298 4.43 -19.17 -3.40
N ASN A 299 5.41 -19.01 -4.29
CA ASN A 299 5.19 -18.44 -5.62
C ASN A 299 4.14 -19.26 -6.41
N GLY A 300 4.02 -20.57 -6.14
CA GLY A 300 2.97 -21.40 -6.72
C GLY A 300 1.55 -20.94 -6.39
N ALA A 301 1.33 -20.35 -5.21
CA ALA A 301 0.04 -19.73 -4.86
C ALA A 301 -0.23 -18.46 -5.67
N ASN A 302 0.82 -17.76 -6.12
CA ASN A 302 0.68 -16.54 -6.91
C ASN A 302 0.46 -16.83 -8.41
N THR A 303 1.02 -17.92 -8.92
CA THR A 303 0.97 -18.26 -10.36
C THR A 303 -0.06 -19.32 -10.73
N SER A 304 -0.80 -19.87 -9.77
CA SER A 304 -1.83 -20.89 -10.00
C SER A 304 -3.19 -20.46 -9.47
N SER A 305 -4.24 -21.18 -9.85
CA SER A 305 -5.60 -20.98 -9.32
C SER A 305 -5.78 -21.45 -7.88
N ASN A 306 -4.72 -21.96 -7.24
CA ASN A 306 -4.81 -22.63 -5.92
C ASN A 306 -4.41 -21.70 -4.77
N GLY A 307 -4.32 -20.40 -5.02
CA GLY A 307 -4.00 -19.40 -4.02
C GLY A 307 -4.09 -17.99 -4.58
N MET A 308 -3.69 -17.03 -3.76
CA MET A 308 -3.48 -15.65 -4.15
C MET A 308 -2.45 -15.01 -3.23
N ASP A 309 -1.68 -14.06 -3.76
CA ASP A 309 -0.70 -13.28 -3.01
C ASP A 309 0.14 -14.13 -2.04
N TRP A 310 0.78 -15.18 -2.58
CA TRP A 310 1.69 -16.08 -1.84
C TRP A 310 1.02 -16.93 -0.74
N VAL A 311 -0.31 -16.90 -0.63
CA VAL A 311 -1.08 -17.68 0.32
C VAL A 311 -1.95 -18.68 -0.44
N PHE A 312 -1.78 -19.97 -0.15
CA PHE A 312 -2.61 -21.02 -0.74
C PHE A 312 -4.05 -20.93 -0.23
N THR A 313 -5.00 -21.19 -1.11
CA THR A 313 -6.41 -21.32 -0.74
C THR A 313 -6.56 -22.49 0.21
N GLN A 314 -7.27 -22.28 1.31
CA GLN A 314 -7.57 -23.33 2.26
C GLN A 314 -8.85 -24.06 1.83
N PRO A 315 -8.90 -25.40 1.95
CA PRO A 315 -10.11 -26.18 1.67
C PRO A 315 -11.20 -25.92 2.71
#